data_AF-A0AAD2TLF5-F1
#
_entry.id   AF-A0AAD2TLF5-F1
#
_cell.length_a   1.000
_cell.length_b   1.000
_cell.length_c   1.000
_cell.angle_alpha   90.00
_cell.angle_beta   90.00
_cell.angle_gamma   90.00
#
_symmetry.space_group_name_H-M   'P 1'
#
loop_
_entity.id
_entity.type
_entity.pdbx_description
1 polymer ?
#
loop_
_entity_poly.entity_id
_entity_poly.type
_entity_poly.pdbx_seq_one_letter_code
_entity_poly.pdbx_strand_id
1 'polypeptide(L)' 'MKKVLKGWLIDNSVTTDNKTDKILLLASAGSLTLDDVPVSCFCVLQAQYNFMRGSKAMVNSV' A
#
# COMPACT_ATOMS: atom_id res chain seq x y z
N MET A 1 -21.10 3.19 -10.93
CA MET A 1 -21.20 2.12 -9.91
C MET A 1 -20.59 2.62 -8.60
N LYS A 2 -21.24 2.36 -7.46
CA LYS A 2 -20.70 2.72 -6.14
C LYS A 2 -19.44 1.89 -5.86
N LYS A 3 -18.33 2.52 -5.48
CA LYS A 3 -17.10 1.83 -5.05
C LYS A 3 -17.24 1.52 -3.56
N VAL A 4 -17.05 0.26 -3.17
CA VAL A 4 -17.13 -0.21 -1.78
C VAL A 4 -15.86 -0.98 -1.46
N LEU A 5 -15.09 -0.52 -0.48
CA LEU A 5 -13.94 -1.25 0.06
C LEU A 5 -14.42 -2.11 1.23
N LYS A 6 -14.01 -3.38 1.23
CA LYS A 6 -14.28 -4.33 2.32
C LYS A 6 -13.03 -4.45 3.19
N GLY A 7 -13.21 -4.70 4.48
CA GLY A 7 -12.10 -4.89 5.40
C GLY A 7 -12.52 -5.60 6.68
N TRP A 8 -11.52 -6.05 7.42
CA TRP A 8 -11.63 -6.76 8.69
C TRP A 8 -11.15 -5.85 9.83
N LEU A 9 -11.82 -5.88 10.97
CA LEU A 9 -11.36 -5.19 12.16
C LEU A 9 -10.37 -6.10 12.89
N ILE A 10 -9.12 -5.70 12.98
CA ILE A 10 -8.02 -6.49 13.57
C ILE A 10 -7.38 -5.76 14.75
N ASP A 11 -6.73 -6.51 15.63
CA ASP A 11 -5.91 -5.93 16.70
C ASP A 11 -4.77 -5.08 16.15
N ASN A 12 -4.55 -3.93 16.77
CA ASN A 12 -3.43 -3.06 16.42
C ASN A 12 -2.11 -3.65 16.95
N SER A 13 -1.34 -4.26 16.04
CA SER A 13 0.02 -4.75 16.29
C SER A 13 1.10 -3.86 15.65
N VAL A 14 0.70 -2.80 14.93
CA VAL A 14 1.59 -2.01 14.07
C VAL A 14 2.17 -0.82 14.82
N THR A 15 1.39 -0.16 15.69
CA THR A 15 1.89 0.96 16.49
C THR A 15 2.50 0.45 17.79
N THR A 16 3.57 1.13 18.22
CA THR A 16 4.30 0.81 19.45
C THR A 16 3.47 1.14 20.70
N ASP A 17 2.67 2.18 20.61
CA ASP A 17 1.73 2.70 21.59
C ASP A 17 0.28 2.45 21.15
N ASN A 18 -0.65 2.36 22.11
CA ASN A 18 -2.08 2.19 21.88
C ASN A 18 -2.51 0.88 21.16
N LYS A 19 -2.11 -0.25 21.74
CA LYS A 19 -2.44 -1.61 21.26
C LYS A 19 -3.87 -2.08 21.59
N THR A 20 -4.62 -1.29 22.36
CA THR A 20 -6.03 -1.59 22.70
C THR A 20 -6.99 -1.24 21.57
N ASP A 21 -6.56 -0.36 20.67
CA ASP A 21 -7.36 0.02 19.51
C ASP A 21 -7.34 -1.06 18.42
N LYS A 22 -8.35 -1.00 17.54
CA LYS A 22 -8.45 -1.88 16.39
C LYS A 22 -8.11 -1.13 15.11
N ILE A 23 -7.46 -1.81 14.17
CA ILE A 23 -7.15 -1.29 12.83
C ILE A 23 -8.02 -2.00 11.79
N LEU A 24 -8.39 -1.28 10.73
CA LEU A 24 -9.06 -1.85 9.56
C LEU A 24 -8.03 -2.45 8.59
N LEU A 25 -8.03 -3.77 8.45
CA LEU A 25 -7.27 -4.47 7.42
C LEU A 25 -8.13 -4.61 6.16
N LEU A 26 -7.71 -3.99 5.06
CA LEU A 26 -8.43 -4.06 3.80
C LEU A 26 -8.40 -5.48 3.20
N ALA A 27 -9.56 -5.96 2.78
CA ALA A 27 -9.66 -7.15 1.95
C ALA A 27 -9.20 -6.78 0.54
N SER A 28 -8.06 -7.34 0.10
CA SER A 28 -7.57 -7.13 -1.26
C SER A 28 -8.57 -7.66 -2.27
N ALA A 29 -8.90 -6.85 -3.28
CA ALA A 29 -9.70 -7.27 -4.43
C ALA A 29 -8.86 -8.01 -5.50
N GLY A 30 -7.56 -8.20 -5.24
CA GLY A 30 -6.59 -8.77 -6.17
C GLY A 30 -5.36 -7.87 -6.33
N SER A 31 -4.41 -8.31 -7.16
CA SER A 31 -3.28 -7.48 -7.59
C SER A 31 -3.61 -6.81 -8.91
N LEU A 32 -3.22 -5.55 -9.06
CA LEU A 32 -3.25 -4.88 -10.36
C LEU A 32 -2.03 -5.30 -11.17
N THR A 33 -2.24 -5.64 -12.44
CA THR A 33 -1.18 -5.84 -13.42
C THR A 33 -1.00 -4.59 -14.28
N LEU A 34 0.09 -4.51 -15.05
CA LEU A 34 0.33 -3.39 -15.95
C LEU A 34 -0.76 -3.27 -17.03
N ASP A 35 -1.38 -4.39 -17.41
CA ASP A 35 -2.46 -4.42 -18.39
C ASP A 35 -3.77 -3.80 -17.86
N ASP A 36 -3.95 -3.77 -16.53
CA ASP A 36 -5.12 -3.16 -15.87
C ASP A 36 -5.00 -1.63 -15.76
N VAL A 37 -3.82 -1.05 -16.03
CA VAL A 37 -3.50 0.35 -15.78
C VAL A 37 -3.23 1.07 -17.11
N PRO A 38 -4.11 2.00 -17.54
CA PRO A 38 -3.88 2.75 -18.77
C PRO A 38 -2.56 3.52 -18.70
N VAL A 39 -1.86 3.64 -19.84
CA VAL A 39 -0.53 4.27 -20.00
C VAL A 39 -0.47 5.70 -19.42
N SER A 40 -1.61 6.39 -19.23
CA SER A 40 -1.69 7.68 -18.54
C SER A 40 -1.29 7.63 -17.05
N CYS A 41 -1.31 6.45 -16.41
CA CYS A 41 -0.85 6.23 -15.03
C CYS A 41 0.64 5.84 -14.94
N PHE A 42 1.38 5.82 -16.07
CA PHE A 42 2.81 5.50 -16.09
C PHE A 42 3.64 6.45 -15.21
N CYS A 43 3.23 7.72 -15.09
CA CYS A 43 3.89 8.68 -14.20
C CYS A 43 3.76 8.30 -12.71
N VAL A 44 2.62 7.77 -12.29
CA VAL A 44 2.36 7.36 -10.90
C VAL A 44 3.10 6.07 -10.57
N LEU A 45 3.12 5.11 -11.50
CA LEU A 45 3.88 3.86 -11.34
C LEU A 45 5.39 4.12 -11.33
N GLN A 46 5.89 5.01 -12.19
CA GLN A 46 7.29 5.42 -12.20
C GLN A 46 7.69 6.15 -10.91
N ALA A 47 6.81 7.02 -10.38
CA ALA A 47 7.04 7.70 -9.11
C ALA A 47 7.11 6.71 -7.94
N GLN A 48 6.19 5.73 -7.87
CA GLN A 48 6.22 4.69 -6.84
C GLN A 48 7.47 3.79 -6.95
N TYR A 49 7.84 3.39 -8.17
CA TYR A 49 9.05 2.60 -8.42
C TYR A 49 10.32 3.36 -7.98
N ASN A 50 10.41 4.65 -8.30
CA ASN A 50 11.54 5.49 -7.91
C ASN A 50 11.60 5.71 -6.39
N PHE A 51 10.46 5.89 -5.73
CA PHE A 51 10.38 5.98 -4.27
C PHE A 51 10.90 4.69 -3.60
N MET A 52 10.40 3.53 -4.05
CA MET A 52 10.84 2.22 -3.55
C MET A 52 12.34 1.97 -3.77
N ARG A 53 12.90 2.43 -4.90
CA ARG A 53 14.35 2.36 -5.16
C ARG A 53 15.16 3.31 -4.28
N GLY A 54 14.66 4.52 -4.06
CA GLY A 54 15.27 5.49 -3.14
C GLY A 54 15.32 4.97 -1.70
N SER A 55 14.26 4.30 -1.24
CA SER A 55 14.23 3.69 0.09
C SER A 55 15.27 2.57 0.25
N LYS A 56 15.49 1.73 -0.77
CA LYS A 56 16.56 0.71 -0.74
C LYS A 56 17.96 1.32 -0.71
N ALA A 57 18.18 2.46 -1.36
CA ALA A 57 19.47 3.15 -1.32
C ALA A 57 19.81 3.69 0.08
N MET A 58 18.80 4.11 0.86
CA MET A 58 19.01 4.57 2.25
C MET A 58 19.25 3.43 3.24
N VAL A 59 18.80 2.20 2.96
CA VAL A 59 19.03 1.03 3.83
C VAL A 59 20.45 0.46 3.68
N ASN A 60 21.11 0.69 2.55
CA ASN A 60 22.47 0.19 2.27
C ASN A 60 23.59 1.23 2.57
N SER A 61 23.25 2.40 3.11
CA SER A 61 24.22 3.46 3.49
C SER A 61 24.48 3.54 5.00
N VAL A 62 24.21 2.46 5.75
CA VAL A 62 24.55 2.33 7.17
C VAL A 62 25.81 1.47 7.32
#